data_AF-A0A953NF67-F1
#
_entry.id   AF-A0A953NF67-F1
#
_cell.length_a   1.000
_cell.length_b   1.000
_cell.length_c   1.000
_cell.angle_alpha   90.00
_cell.angle_beta   90.00
_cell.angle_gamma   90.00
#
_symmetry.space_group_name_H-M   'P 1'
#
loop_
_entity.id
_entity.type
_entity.pdbx_description
1 polymer ?
#
loop_
_entity_poly.entity_id
_entity_poly.type
_entity_poly.pdbx_seq_one_letter_code
_entity_poly.pdbx_strand_id
1 'polypeptide(L)'
;MLKLIFSTFITIFLAELGDKTQIATMMLSANSKQKLVIFLGSSLALVCSSLVAVILGDTLSRIIPPQYIQKGAAIAFIAIGILLFFNKI
;
A
#
# COMPACT_ATOMS: atom_id res chain seq x y z
N MET A 1 19.26 -10.48 -9.37
CA MET A 1 17.92 -10.14 -9.88
C MET A 1 16.83 -10.98 -9.21
N LEU A 2 16.78 -12.30 -9.42
CA LEU A 2 15.70 -13.16 -8.93
C LEU A 2 15.54 -13.16 -7.39
N LYS A 3 16.66 -13.12 -6.66
CA LYS A 3 16.66 -13.04 -5.19
C LYS A 3 16.00 -11.76 -4.64
N LEU A 4 16.19 -10.64 -5.33
CA LEU A 4 15.54 -9.36 -4.95
C LEU A 4 14.04 -9.44 -5.21
N ILE A 5 13.63 -9.93 -6.39
CA ILE A 5 12.21 -10.09 -6.74
C ILE A 5 11.51 -10.95 -5.69
N PHE A 6 12.06 -12.12 -5.33
CA PHE A 6 11.46 -12.99 -4.32
C PHE A 6 11.43 -12.36 -2.94
N SER A 7 12.51 -11.73 -2.50
CA SER A 7 12.54 -11.07 -1.19
C SER A 7 11.52 -9.95 -1.11
N THR A 8 11.51 -9.05 -2.08
CA THR A 8 10.58 -7.91 -2.14
C THR A 8 9.13 -8.39 -2.26
N PHE A 9 8.87 -9.41 -3.09
CA PHE A 9 7.55 -10.01 -3.21
C PHE A 9 7.07 -10.57 -1.88
N ILE A 10 7.86 -11.39 -1.20
CA ILE A 10 7.47 -11.98 0.09
C ILE A 10 7.26 -10.90 1.15
N THR A 11 8.16 -9.91 1.23
CA THR A 11 8.05 -8.82 2.19
C THR A 11 6.77 -8.00 1.98
N ILE A 12 6.49 -7.58 0.74
CA ILE A 12 5.28 -6.81 0.42
C ILE A 12 4.04 -7.66 0.59
N PHE A 13 4.06 -8.92 0.13
CA PHE A 13 2.95 -9.85 0.26
C PHE A 13 2.55 -10.06 1.72
N LEU A 14 3.52 -10.26 2.63
CA LEU A 14 3.25 -10.35 4.06
C LEU A 14 2.77 -9.03 4.66
N ALA A 15 3.35 -7.89 4.24
CA ALA A 15 3.00 -6.57 4.75
C ALA A 15 1.56 -6.16 4.37
N GLU A 16 1.10 -6.56 3.18
CA GLU A 16 -0.23 -6.25 2.67
C GLU A 16 -1.29 -7.27 3.09
N LEU A 17 -0.90 -8.44 3.64
CA LEU A 17 -1.82 -9.54 3.91
C LEU A 17 -2.86 -9.14 4.97
N GLY A 18 -4.13 -9.16 4.58
CA GLY A 18 -5.23 -8.84 5.50
C GLY A 18 -5.52 -7.35 5.67
N ASP A 19 -5.00 -6.49 4.78
CA ASP A 19 -5.41 -5.09 4.76
C ASP A 19 -6.91 -4.93 4.45
N LYS A 20 -7.49 -3.81 4.89
CA LYS A 20 -8.88 -3.43 4.67
C LYS A 20 -9.27 -3.48 3.19
N THR A 21 -8.36 -3.11 2.29
CA THR A 21 -8.61 -3.18 0.84
C THR A 21 -8.81 -4.62 0.36
N GLN A 22 -8.04 -5.58 0.87
CA GLN A 22 -8.18 -6.99 0.53
C GLN A 22 -9.50 -7.58 1.05
N ILE A 23 -9.88 -7.25 2.30
CA ILE A 23 -11.16 -7.67 2.88
C ILE A 23 -12.33 -7.10 2.08
N ALA A 24 -12.28 -5.82 1.70
CA ALA A 24 -13.30 -5.19 0.87
C ALA A 24 -13.41 -5.87 -0.51
N THR A 25 -12.27 -6.20 -1.13
CA THR A 25 -12.23 -6.92 -2.41
C THR A 25 -12.82 -8.32 -2.29
N MET A 26 -12.52 -9.03 -1.19
CA MET A 26 -13.06 -10.36 -0.90
C MET A 26 -14.57 -10.32 -0.69
N MET A 27 -15.08 -9.33 0.06
CA MET A 27 -16.52 -9.10 0.25
C MET A 27 -17.24 -8.78 -1.06
N LEU A 28 -16.63 -7.95 -1.92
CA LEU A 28 -17.16 -7.61 -3.23
C LEU A 28 -17.23 -8.86 -4.11
N SER A 29 -16.17 -9.67 -4.11
CA SER A 29 -16.10 -10.93 -4.85
C SER A 29 -17.11 -11.98 -4.34
N ALA A 30 -17.38 -12.00 -3.04
CA ALA A 30 -18.36 -12.90 -2.43
C ALA A 30 -19.81 -12.55 -2.82
N ASN A 31 -20.13 -11.26 -2.99
CA ASN A 31 -21.48 -10.80 -3.34
C ASN A 31 -21.76 -10.71 -4.84
N SER A 32 -20.74 -10.79 -5.69
CA SER A 32 -20.88 -10.60 -7.14
C SER A 32 -20.66 -11.89 -7.93
N LYS A 33 -21.47 -12.09 -8.98
CA LYS A 33 -21.29 -13.22 -9.91
C LYS A 33 -20.05 -13.08 -10.81
N GLN A 34 -19.52 -11.86 -10.95
CA GLN A 34 -18.41 -11.52 -11.86
C GLN A 34 -17.04 -11.48 -11.16
N LYS A 35 -16.63 -12.59 -10.55
CA LYS A 35 -15.39 -12.70 -9.77
C LYS A 35 -14.13 -12.29 -10.55
N LEU A 36 -14.06 -12.63 -11.84
CA LEU A 36 -12.93 -12.31 -12.71
C LEU A 36 -12.76 -10.80 -12.94
N VAL A 37 -13.87 -10.07 -13.11
CA VAL A 37 -13.83 -8.61 -13.31
C VAL A 37 -13.34 -7.92 -12.05
N ILE A 38 -13.78 -8.40 -10.89
CA ILE A 38 -13.35 -7.89 -9.59
C ILE A 38 -11.87 -8.15 -9.38
N PHE A 39 -11.40 -9.37 -9.65
CA PHE A 39 -9.99 -9.73 -9.56
C PHE A 39 -9.12 -8.86 -10.46
N LEU A 40 -9.50 -8.67 -11.73
CA LEU A 40 -8.75 -7.83 -12.67
C LEU A 40 -8.77 -6.36 -12.24
N GLY A 41 -9.93 -5.84 -11.82
CA GLY A 41 -10.07 -4.47 -11.36
C GLY A 41 -9.24 -4.17 -10.11
N SER A 42 -9.30 -5.04 -9.10
CA SER A 42 -8.52 -4.87 -7.87
C SER A 42 -7.02 -5.04 -8.11
N SER A 43 -6.62 -5.99 -8.96
CA SER A 43 -5.22 -6.21 -9.32
C SER A 43 -4.67 -5.00 -10.08
N LEU A 44 -5.44 -4.46 -11.02
CA LEU A 44 -5.04 -3.27 -11.78
C LEU A 44 -4.93 -2.06 -10.84
N ALA A 45 -5.90 -1.87 -9.94
CA ALA A 45 -5.85 -0.80 -8.95
C ALA A 45 -4.61 -0.89 -8.05
N LEU A 46 -4.27 -2.09 -7.57
CA LEU A 46 -3.07 -2.32 -6.75
C LEU A 46 -1.79 -1.99 -7.53
N VAL A 47 -1.67 -2.48 -8.76
CA VAL A 47 -0.51 -2.20 -9.63
C VAL A 47 -0.39 -0.70 -9.91
N CYS A 48 -1.48 -0.04 -10.32
CA CYS A 48 -1.48 1.40 -10.59
C CYS A 48 -1.10 2.21 -9.35
N SER A 49 -1.70 1.92 -8.19
CA SER A 49 -1.37 2.60 -6.93
C SER A 49 0.10 2.41 -6.55
N SER A 50 0.61 1.18 -6.67
CA SER A 50 2.00 0.85 -6.36
C SER A 50 2.97 1.54 -7.31
N LEU A 51 2.65 1.60 -8.61
CA LEU A 51 3.46 2.32 -9.60
C LEU A 51 3.54 3.81 -9.27
N VAL A 52 2.42 4.45 -8.93
CA VAL A 52 2.41 5.85 -8.52
C VAL A 52 3.26 6.06 -7.26
N ALA A 53 3.10 5.19 -6.25
CA ALA A 53 3.86 5.27 -5.01
C ALA A 53 5.38 5.13 -5.26
N VAL A 54 5.80 4.19 -6.11
CA VAL A 54 7.21 3.97 -6.43
C VAL A 54 7.79 5.13 -7.23
N ILE A 55 7.08 5.64 -8.25
CA ILE A 55 7.55 6.77 -9.07
C ILE A 55 7.74 8.02 -8.20
N LEU A 56 6.75 8.34 -7.37
CA LEU A 56 6.83 9.49 -6.47
C LEU A 56 7.90 9.30 -5.41
N GLY A 57 7.99 8.10 -4.82
CA GLY A 57 8.98 7.76 -3.81
C GLY A 57 10.42 7.83 -4.33
N ASP A 58 10.68 7.29 -5.52
CA ASP A 58 12.00 7.35 -6.16
C ASP A 58 12.38 8.80 -6.50
N THR A 59 11.46 9.55 -7.10
CA THR A 59 11.68 10.96 -7.46
C THR A 59 12.00 11.79 -6.22
N LEU A 60 11.22 11.62 -5.15
CA LEU A 60 11.41 12.36 -3.91
C LEU A 60 12.74 12.00 -3.23
N SER A 61 13.14 10.73 -3.26
CA SER A 61 14.38 10.24 -2.66
C SER A 61 15.64 10.74 -3.38
N ARG A 62 15.53 11.15 -4.65
CA ARG A 62 16.62 11.79 -5.40
C ARG A 62 16.84 13.26 -5.02
N ILE A 63 15.78 13.93 -4.58
CA ILE A 63 15.78 15.38 -4.30
C ILE A 63 16.01 15.64 -2.80
N ILE A 64 15.43 14.80 -1.94
CA ILE A 64 15.42 14.99 -0.50
C ILE A 64 16.26 13.90 0.19
N PRO A 65 17.17 14.25 1.11
CA PRO A 65 17.91 13.25 1.87
C PRO A 65 16.96 12.30 2.64
N PRO A 66 17.24 10.99 2.67
CA PRO A 66 16.33 9.98 3.22
C PRO A 66 16.02 10.19 4.71
N GLN A 67 16.91 10.84 5.45
CA GLN A 67 16.70 11.18 6.87
C GLN A 67 15.49 12.10 7.09
N TYR A 68 15.27 13.07 6.18
CA TYR A 68 14.12 13.97 6.28
C TYR A 68 12.82 13.27 5.89
N ILE A 69 12.86 12.39 4.89
CA ILE A 69 11.72 11.56 4.48
C ILE A 69 11.27 10.67 5.65
N GLN A 70 12.21 9.98 6.31
CA GLN A 70 11.91 9.14 7.48
C GLN A 70 11.33 9.93 8.65
N LYS A 71 11.91 11.09 8.98
CA LYS A 71 11.36 11.97 10.04
C LYS A 71 9.96 12.46 9.70
N GLY A 72 9.73 12.87 8.45
CA GLY A 72 8.41 13.29 7.97
C GLY A 72 7.37 12.17 8.07
N ALA A 73 7.72 10.97 7.63
CA ALA A 73 6.87 9.79 7.75
C ALA A 73 6.55 9.46 9.22
N ALA A 74 7.54 9.49 10.11
CA ALA A 74 7.33 9.25 11.54
C ALA A 74 6.37 10.26 12.18
N ILE A 75 6.53 11.56 11.88
CA ILE A 75 5.63 12.62 12.36
C ILE A 75 4.21 12.40 11.83
N ALA A 76 4.07 12.08 10.53
CA ALA A 76 2.77 11.80 9.94
C ALA A 76 2.08 10.58 10.58
N PHE A 77 2.81 9.50 10.82
CA PHE A 77 2.30 8.32 11.52
C PHE A 77 1.85 8.62 12.95
N ILE A 78 2.63 9.40 13.70
CA ILE A 78 2.26 9.84 15.05
C ILE A 78 1.00 10.70 15.01
N ALA A 79 0.94 11.66 14.08
CA ALA A 79 -0.22 12.53 13.93
C ALA A 79 -1.50 11.74 13.60
N ILE A 80 -1.41 10.80 12.66
CA ILE A 80 -2.53 9.89 12.34
C ILE A 80 -2.90 9.06 13.58
N GLY A 81 -1.93 8.49 14.29
CA GLY A 81 -2.18 7.72 15.50
C GLY A 81 -2.91 8.52 16.60
N ILE A 82 -2.52 9.78 16.80
CA ILE A 82 -3.19 10.69 17.74
C ILE A 82 -4.62 10.99 17.27
N LEU A 83 -4.83 11.27 15.98
CA LEU A 83 -6.16 11.55 15.42
C LEU A 83 -7.11 10.35 15.59
N LEU A 84 -6.59 9.15 15.35
CA LEU A 84 -7.30 7.89 15.56
C LEU A 84 -7.62 7.66 17.05
N PHE A 85 -6.67 7.96 17.94
CA PHE A 85 -6.86 7.84 19.39
C PHE A 85 -7.98 8.74 19.91
N PHE A 86 -8.09 9.97 19.39
CA PHE A 86 -9.18 10.89 19.72
C PHE A 86 -10.46 10.64 18.90
N ASN A 87 -10.52 9.55 18.12
CA ASN A 87 -11.66 9.18 17.29
C ASN A 87 -12.14 10.33 16.39
N LYS A 88 -11.19 11.15 15.93
CA LYS A 88 -11.44 12.27 15.02
C LYS A 88 -11.44 11.81 13.55
N ILE A 89 -10.98 10.58 13.32
CA ILE A 89 -10.98 9.77 12.10
C ILE A 89 -11.14 8.32 12.57
#